data_AF-A0A418UQH7-F1
#
_entry.id   AF-A0A418UQH7-F1
#
_cell.length_a   1.000
_cell.length_b   1.000
_cell.length_c   1.000
_cell.angle_alpha   90.00
_cell.angle_beta   90.00
_cell.angle_gamma   90.00
#
_symmetry.space_group_name_H-M   'P 1'
#
loop_
_entity.id
_entity.type
_entity.pdbx_description
1 polymer ?
#
loop_
_entity_poly.entity_id
_entity_poly.type
_entity_poly.pdbx_seq_one_letter_code
_entity_poly.pdbx_strand_id
1 'polypeptide(L)'
;MVAHTQGRVFPGDLTVPGCQHSRRIKLVAAMTTTVTLSAAASFTPEPYYQAAFRLNSQGRTAQDAAHGIVSAKTTAAEGWKGRAAAAFAARATSIAGTVEGLASSLIQHANLPKWYAYAEAKNTACQER
;
A
#
# COMPACT_ATOMS: atom_id res chain seq x y z
N MET A 1 -7.27 32.57 -12.90
CA MET A 1 -7.29 31.91 -11.57
C MET A 1 -7.30 30.41 -11.79
N VAL A 2 -6.17 29.74 -11.62
CA VAL A 2 -6.11 28.27 -11.58
C VAL A 2 -5.21 27.92 -10.41
N ALA A 3 -5.78 27.15 -9.47
CA ALA A 3 -5.17 26.80 -8.21
C ALA A 3 -4.04 25.78 -8.41
N HIS A 4 -2.93 26.03 -7.70
CA HIS A 4 -1.88 25.07 -7.44
C HIS A 4 -2.42 23.86 -6.68
N THR A 5 -2.15 22.66 -7.17
CA THR A 5 -1.99 21.47 -6.33
C THR A 5 -0.75 20.72 -6.78
N GLN A 6 0.22 20.67 -5.87
CA GLN A 6 1.51 20.01 -5.99
C GLN A 6 1.37 18.55 -6.41
N GLY A 7 1.95 18.19 -7.56
CA GLY A 7 2.28 16.82 -7.87
C GLY A 7 3.35 16.32 -6.91
N ARG A 8 3.00 15.42 -5.99
CA ARG A 8 3.99 14.57 -5.34
C ARG A 8 4.52 13.61 -6.39
N VAL A 9 5.71 13.93 -6.87
CA VAL A 9 6.58 13.03 -7.61
C VAL A 9 6.86 11.84 -6.69
N PHE A 10 6.18 10.71 -6.92
CA PHE A 10 6.73 9.42 -6.54
C PHE A 10 8.04 9.28 -7.31
N PRO A 11 9.19 9.08 -6.66
CA PRO A 11 10.44 8.87 -7.39
C PRO A 11 10.35 7.49 -8.05
N GLY A 12 9.88 7.49 -9.29
CA GLY A 12 9.85 6.33 -10.19
C GLY A 12 11.21 5.99 -10.77
N ASP A 13 12.31 6.25 -10.07
CA ASP A 13 13.65 5.94 -10.55
C ASP A 13 14.63 5.73 -9.39
N LEU A 14 14.50 4.57 -8.75
CA LEU A 14 15.57 3.99 -7.95
C LEU A 14 15.69 2.55 -8.44
N THR A 15 16.50 2.40 -9.48
CA THR A 15 17.15 1.14 -9.85
C THR A 15 17.53 0.40 -8.56
N VAL A 16 16.81 -0.68 -8.26
CA VAL A 16 17.24 -1.65 -7.26
C VAL A 16 18.41 -2.38 -7.91
N PRO A 17 19.68 -2.12 -7.53
CA PRO A 17 20.80 -2.74 -8.20
C PRO A 17 20.77 -4.22 -7.85
N GLY A 18 20.52 -5.08 -8.84
CA GLY A 18 20.84 -6.50 -8.71
C GLY A 18 22.34 -6.61 -8.41
N CYS A 19 22.68 -7.26 -7.28
CA CYS A 19 23.98 -7.26 -6.61
C CYS A 19 25.16 -6.85 -7.53
N GLN A 20 25.47 -5.55 -7.69
CA GLN A 20 26.59 -5.08 -8.52
C GLN A 20 27.67 -4.39 -7.69
N HIS A 21 28.82 -5.07 -7.65
CA HIS A 21 30.18 -4.52 -7.53
C HIS A 21 30.61 -3.85 -6.20
N SER A 22 30.72 -4.68 -5.16
CA SER A 22 31.54 -4.40 -3.99
C SER A 22 33.03 -4.68 -4.30
N ARG A 23 33.78 -3.70 -4.82
CA ARG A 23 35.26 -3.81 -4.83
C ARG A 23 36.11 -2.53 -4.92
N ARG A 24 35.56 -1.31 -4.95
CA ARG A 24 36.39 -0.08 -5.14
C ARG A 24 36.10 1.12 -4.24
N ILE A 25 35.65 0.92 -3.00
CA ILE A 25 35.54 2.03 -2.04
C ILE A 25 36.06 1.53 -0.68
N LYS A 26 37.38 1.46 -0.52
CA LYS A 26 37.99 0.89 0.70
C LYS A 26 38.64 1.87 1.65
N LEU A 27 38.62 3.20 1.44
CA LEU A 27 39.41 4.09 2.31
C LEU A 27 38.75 5.36 2.87
N VAL A 28 37.58 5.80 2.41
CA VAL A 28 36.97 7.08 2.90
C VAL A 28 35.70 6.88 3.73
N ALA A 29 35.23 5.63 3.86
CA ALA A 29 33.93 5.29 4.42
C ALA A 29 34.06 4.46 5.70
N ALA A 30 34.78 4.93 6.72
CA ALA A 30 34.98 4.18 7.98
C ALA A 30 34.18 4.71 9.18
N MET A 31 33.82 6.00 9.19
CA MET A 31 33.16 6.62 10.36
C MET A 31 31.67 6.92 10.14
N THR A 32 31.25 7.17 8.89
CA THR A 32 29.83 7.34 8.53
C THR A 32 29.13 6.01 8.24
N THR A 33 29.89 4.96 7.93
CA THR A 33 29.42 3.61 7.63
C THR A 33 29.07 2.82 8.87
N THR A 34 29.75 3.04 9.99
CA THR A 34 29.52 2.28 11.23
C THR A 34 28.11 2.53 11.77
N VAL A 35 27.64 3.79 11.73
CA VAL A 35 26.28 4.14 12.19
C VAL A 35 25.19 3.67 11.21
N THR A 36 25.45 3.69 9.90
CA THR A 36 24.50 3.20 8.88
C THR A 36 24.45 1.67 8.81
N LEU A 37 25.56 0.96 9.08
CA LEU A 37 25.58 -0.51 9.16
C LEU A 37 24.82 -1.03 10.39
N SER A 38 24.94 -0.35 11.54
CA SER A 38 24.25 -0.76 12.77
C SER A 38 22.72 -0.70 12.64
N ALA A 39 22.21 0.31 11.92
CA ALA A 39 20.77 0.42 11.67
C ALA A 39 20.27 -0.65 10.68
N ALA A 40 21.04 -0.96 9.63
CA ALA A 40 20.72 -2.04 8.69
C ALA A 40 20.76 -3.43 9.37
N ALA A 41 21.69 -3.66 10.31
CA ALA A 41 21.78 -4.91 11.06
C ALA A 41 20.57 -5.15 12.02
N SER A 42 19.86 -4.09 12.39
CA SER A 42 18.65 -4.17 13.24
C SER A 42 17.34 -4.17 12.46
N PHE A 43 17.39 -4.11 11.12
CA PHE A 43 16.19 -4.11 10.31
C PHE A 43 15.49 -5.47 10.38
N THR A 44 14.24 -5.48 10.81
CA THR A 44 13.40 -6.67 10.84
C THR A 44 12.28 -6.53 9.80
N PRO A 45 12.23 -7.40 8.76
CA PRO A 45 11.21 -7.28 7.70
C PRO A 45 9.81 -7.73 8.15
N GLU A 46 9.73 -8.57 9.18
CA GLU A 46 8.49 -9.17 9.70
C GLU A 46 7.39 -8.14 10.03
N PRO A 47 7.63 -7.06 10.82
CA PRO A 47 6.59 -6.07 11.10
C PRO A 47 6.04 -5.39 9.82
N TYR A 48 6.89 -5.21 8.80
CA TYR A 48 6.46 -4.63 7.53
C TYR A 48 5.64 -5.64 6.71
N TYR A 49 6.00 -6.92 6.70
CA TYR A 49 5.20 -7.97 6.07
C TYR A 49 3.81 -8.07 6.71
N GLN A 50 3.74 -8.09 8.05
CA GLN A 50 2.48 -8.13 8.78
C GLN A 50 1.62 -6.88 8.53
N ALA A 51 2.22 -5.69 8.50
CA ALA A 51 1.52 -4.45 8.18
C ALA A 51 0.94 -4.49 6.76
N ALA A 52 1.73 -4.90 5.77
CA ALA A 52 1.28 -5.05 4.39
C ALA A 52 0.13 -6.06 4.27
N PHE A 53 0.25 -7.21 4.92
CA PHE A 53 -0.78 -8.24 4.93
C PHE A 53 -2.09 -7.73 5.55
N ARG A 54 -2.02 -7.08 6.71
CA ARG A 54 -3.18 -6.52 7.41
C ARG A 54 -3.87 -5.40 6.64
N LEU A 55 -3.13 -4.54 5.96
CA LEU A 55 -3.71 -3.49 5.11
C LEU A 55 -4.42 -4.11 3.91
N ASN A 56 -3.80 -5.09 3.26
CA ASN A 56 -4.39 -5.76 2.11
C ASN A 56 -5.64 -6.57 2.50
N SER A 57 -5.64 -7.25 3.65
CA SER A 57 -6.81 -7.99 4.13
C SER A 57 -7.97 -7.05 4.47
N GLN A 58 -7.72 -5.96 5.18
CA GLN A 58 -8.75 -4.94 5.45
C GLN A 58 -9.29 -4.30 4.17
N GLY A 59 -8.41 -4.03 3.19
CA GLY A 59 -8.81 -3.52 1.89
C GLY A 59 -9.76 -4.47 1.16
N ARG A 60 -9.46 -5.77 1.13
CA ARG A 60 -10.35 -6.79 0.55
C ARG A 60 -11.67 -6.89 1.30
N THR A 61 -11.66 -6.90 2.64
CA THR A 61 -12.90 -6.90 3.44
C THR A 61 -13.77 -5.68 3.15
N ALA A 62 -13.17 -4.49 3.00
CA ALA A 62 -13.89 -3.29 2.61
C ALA A 62 -14.48 -3.44 1.18
N GLN A 63 -13.73 -3.99 0.24
CA GLN A 63 -14.21 -4.24 -1.12
C GLN A 63 -15.40 -5.20 -1.14
N ASP A 64 -15.33 -6.30 -0.40
CA ASP A 64 -16.43 -7.26 -0.24
C ASP A 64 -17.67 -6.60 0.39
N ALA A 65 -17.47 -5.71 1.38
CA ALA A 65 -18.55 -4.94 1.99
C ALA A 65 -19.19 -3.97 0.98
N ALA A 66 -18.40 -3.28 0.15
CA ALA A 66 -18.91 -2.41 -0.91
C ALA A 66 -19.78 -3.19 -1.91
N HIS A 67 -19.30 -4.36 -2.35
CA HIS A 67 -20.07 -5.25 -3.21
C HIS A 67 -21.37 -5.73 -2.52
N GLY A 68 -21.30 -6.08 -1.23
CA GLY A 68 -22.47 -6.46 -0.44
C GLY A 68 -23.54 -5.35 -0.38
N ILE A 69 -23.12 -4.09 -0.22
CA ILE A 69 -24.04 -2.93 -0.23
C ILE A 69 -24.69 -2.76 -1.60
N VAL A 70 -23.93 -2.92 -2.68
CA VAL A 70 -24.46 -2.85 -4.05
C VAL A 70 -25.45 -3.98 -4.31
N SER A 71 -25.13 -5.21 -3.89
CA SER A 71 -26.03 -6.36 -4.00
C SER A 71 -27.33 -6.13 -3.21
N ALA A 72 -27.23 -5.70 -1.95
CA ALA A 72 -28.40 -5.38 -1.13
C ALA A 72 -29.25 -4.26 -1.75
N LYS A 73 -28.61 -3.25 -2.36
CA LYS A 73 -29.30 -2.20 -3.12
C LYS A 73 -30.09 -2.78 -4.28
N THR A 74 -29.47 -3.66 -5.07
CA THR A 74 -30.10 -4.30 -6.23
C THR A 74 -31.28 -5.16 -5.80
N THR A 75 -31.12 -6.01 -4.78
CA THR A 75 -32.21 -6.82 -4.22
C THR A 75 -33.35 -5.95 -3.68
N ALA A 76 -33.03 -4.86 -2.97
CA ALA A 76 -34.06 -3.95 -2.47
C ALA A 76 -34.80 -3.23 -3.60
N ALA A 77 -34.17 -2.99 -4.75
CA ALA A 77 -34.82 -2.38 -5.91
C ALA A 77 -35.84 -3.31 -6.58
N GLU A 78 -35.79 -4.62 -6.31
CA GLU A 78 -36.77 -5.60 -6.77
C GLU A 78 -38.08 -5.43 -5.98
N GLY A 79 -38.94 -4.53 -6.46
CA GLY A 79 -40.28 -4.34 -5.91
C GLY A 79 -40.44 -3.11 -5.01
N TRP A 80 -39.35 -2.48 -4.57
CA TRP A 80 -39.43 -1.22 -3.83
C TRP A 80 -39.36 -0.02 -4.77
N LYS A 81 -40.42 0.80 -4.78
CA LYS A 81 -40.52 2.03 -5.58
C LYS A 81 -40.88 3.24 -4.74
N GLY A 82 -40.69 4.42 -5.32
CA GLY A 82 -41.04 5.71 -4.70
C GLY A 82 -39.84 6.47 -4.16
N ARG A 83 -40.11 7.63 -3.53
CA ARG A 83 -39.08 8.57 -3.09
C ARG A 83 -38.12 7.98 -2.05
N ALA A 84 -38.63 7.10 -1.17
CA ALA A 84 -37.81 6.41 -0.18
C ALA A 84 -36.81 5.43 -0.83
N ALA A 85 -37.26 4.67 -1.84
CA ALA A 85 -36.40 3.76 -2.59
C ALA A 85 -35.28 4.52 -3.31
N ALA A 86 -35.59 5.66 -3.93
CA ALA A 86 -34.60 6.51 -4.59
C ALA A 86 -33.57 7.09 -3.59
N ALA A 87 -34.03 7.57 -2.42
CA ALA A 87 -33.14 8.09 -1.39
C ALA A 87 -32.20 7.01 -0.83
N PHE A 88 -32.73 5.80 -0.60
CA PHE A 88 -31.92 4.65 -0.22
C PHE A 88 -30.90 4.27 -1.30
N ALA A 89 -31.31 4.17 -2.56
CA ALA A 89 -30.41 3.83 -3.65
C ALA A 89 -29.27 4.84 -3.82
N ALA A 90 -29.57 6.13 -3.69
CA ALA A 90 -28.56 7.19 -3.70
C ALA A 90 -27.58 7.06 -2.52
N ARG A 91 -28.11 6.81 -1.31
CA ARG A 91 -27.28 6.64 -0.12
C ARG A 91 -26.41 5.39 -0.18
N ALA A 92 -26.97 4.27 -0.60
CA ALA A 92 -26.25 3.01 -0.78
C ALA A 92 -25.11 3.15 -1.81
N THR A 93 -25.37 3.84 -2.93
CA THR A 93 -24.35 4.10 -3.95
C THR A 93 -23.22 5.00 -3.42
N SER A 94 -23.56 6.06 -2.67
CA SER A 94 -22.58 6.93 -2.05
C SER A 94 -21.71 6.21 -1.01
N ILE A 95 -22.31 5.35 -0.17
CA ILE A 95 -21.57 4.57 0.82
C ILE A 95 -20.68 3.54 0.12
N ALA A 96 -21.21 2.77 -0.85
CA ALA A 96 -20.43 1.79 -1.60
C ALA A 96 -19.19 2.41 -2.24
N GLY A 97 -19.33 3.56 -2.91
CA GLY A 97 -18.19 4.27 -3.51
C GLY A 97 -17.18 4.77 -2.47
N THR A 98 -17.64 5.21 -1.30
CA THR A 98 -16.75 5.61 -0.20
C THR A 98 -15.92 4.43 0.31
N VAL A 99 -16.58 3.28 0.52
CA VAL A 99 -15.96 2.06 1.00
C VAL A 99 -14.99 1.49 -0.05
N GLU A 100 -15.33 1.56 -1.33
CA GLU A 100 -14.47 1.13 -2.43
C GLU A 100 -13.22 2.02 -2.58
N GLY A 101 -13.37 3.34 -2.37
CA GLY A 101 -12.24 4.26 -2.28
C GLY A 101 -11.32 3.96 -1.11
N LEU A 102 -11.89 3.64 0.06
CA LEU A 102 -11.13 3.19 1.23
C LEU A 102 -10.39 1.88 0.96
N ALA A 103 -11.06 0.89 0.37
CA ALA A 103 -10.48 -0.39 0.00
C ALA A 103 -9.26 -0.21 -0.92
N SER A 104 -9.41 0.59 -1.97
CA SER A 104 -8.35 0.91 -2.91
C SER A 104 -7.17 1.59 -2.21
N SER A 105 -7.45 2.55 -1.32
CA SER A 105 -6.40 3.22 -0.54
C SER A 105 -5.63 2.25 0.35
N LEU A 106 -6.32 1.37 1.09
CA LEU A 106 -5.68 0.38 1.98
C LEU A 106 -4.76 -0.57 1.20
N ILE A 107 -5.22 -1.07 0.05
CA ILE A 107 -4.43 -1.96 -0.81
C ILE A 107 -3.22 -1.21 -1.38
N GLN A 108 -3.36 0.05 -1.81
CA GLN A 108 -2.24 0.85 -2.29
C GLN A 108 -1.21 1.10 -1.18
N HIS A 109 -1.65 1.43 0.04
CA HIS A 109 -0.76 1.67 1.17
C HIS A 109 -0.04 0.39 1.64
N ALA A 110 -0.54 -0.80 1.31
CA ALA A 110 0.16 -2.05 1.56
C ALA A 110 1.46 -2.21 0.72
N ASN A 111 1.59 -1.48 -0.39
CA ASN A 111 2.78 -1.59 -1.26
C ASN A 111 4.05 -1.05 -0.61
N LEU A 112 3.94 0.02 0.19
CA LEU A 112 5.08 0.64 0.86
C LEU A 112 5.75 -0.30 1.88
N PRO A 113 5.04 -0.86 2.88
CA PRO A 113 5.65 -1.81 3.80
C PRO A 113 6.09 -3.10 3.10
N LYS A 114 5.38 -3.54 2.05
CA LYS A 114 5.82 -4.68 1.22
C LYS A 114 7.18 -4.42 0.55
N TRP A 115 7.42 -3.19 0.08
CA TRP A 115 8.70 -2.80 -0.50
C TRP A 115 9.84 -2.87 0.53
N TYR A 116 9.63 -2.32 1.74
CA TYR A 116 10.62 -2.39 2.82
C TYR A 116 10.94 -3.83 3.23
N ALA A 117 9.92 -4.69 3.38
CA ALA A 117 10.11 -6.09 3.71
C ALA A 117 10.94 -6.83 2.63
N TYR A 118 10.70 -6.51 1.36
CA TYR A 118 11.38 -7.16 0.23
C TYR A 118 12.83 -6.68 0.01
N ALA A 119 13.13 -5.42 0.38
CA ALA A 119 14.47 -4.88 0.28
C ALA A 119 15.47 -5.65 1.16
N GLU A 120 15.07 -6.01 2.39
CA GLU A 120 15.93 -6.79 3.29
C GLU A 120 16.09 -8.25 2.82
N ALA A 121 14.99 -8.90 2.40
CA ALA A 121 15.06 -10.26 1.87
C ALA A 121 16.07 -10.37 0.71
N LYS A 122 16.17 -9.32 -0.12
CA LYS A 122 17.18 -9.22 -1.18
C LYS A 122 18.58 -8.98 -0.64
N ASN A 123 18.74 -8.14 0.37
CA ASN A 123 20.04 -7.87 1.02
C ASN A 123 20.62 -9.15 1.65
N THR A 124 19.81 -9.89 2.43
CA THR A 124 20.20 -11.18 3.01
C THR A 124 20.61 -12.19 1.93
N ALA A 125 19.81 -12.32 0.86
CA ALA A 125 20.13 -13.22 -0.25
C ALA A 125 21.42 -12.84 -1.02
N CYS A 126 21.81 -11.55 -1.05
CA CYS A 126 23.08 -11.12 -1.62
C CYS A 126 24.27 -11.35 -0.66
N GLN A 127 24.05 -11.49 0.66
CA GLN A 127 25.12 -11.76 1.65
C GLN A 127 25.46 -13.24 1.79
N GLU A 128 24.53 -14.14 1.47
CA GLU A 128 24.73 -15.60 1.50
C GLU A 128 25.41 -16.17 0.23
N ARG A 129 25.87 -15.32 -0.70
CA ARG A 129 26.63 -15.67 -1.91
C ARG A 129 28.10 -15.25 -1.82
#